data_AF-A0A6C8Y4K2-F1
#
_entry.id   AF-A0A6C8Y4K2-F1
#
_cell.length_a   1.000
_cell.length_b   1.000
_cell.length_c   1.000
_cell.angle_alpha   90.00
_cell.angle_beta   90.00
_cell.angle_gamma   90.00
#
_symmetry.space_group_name_H-M   'P 1'
#
loop_
_entity.id
_entity.type
_entity.pdbx_description
1 polymer ?
#
loop_
_entity_poly.entity_id
_entity_poly.type
_entity_poly.pdbx_seq_one_letter_code
_entity_poly.pdbx_strand_id
1 'polypeptide(L)' 'MANPEYTTVRMRDDRKRRLEMAAIEVGYAKKEPYKWTDILFYLIDEHLDEAVKDLKNKRTKNT' A
#
# COMPACT_ATOMS: atom_id res chain seq x y z
N MET A 1 13.09 -25.81 2.59
CA MET A 1 12.33 -24.58 2.92
C MET A 1 11.75 -24.08 1.62
N ALA A 2 10.44 -23.86 1.54
CA ALA A 2 9.83 -23.34 0.32
C ALA A 2 10.30 -21.90 0.09
N ASN A 3 10.72 -21.59 -1.14
CA ASN A 3 11.09 -20.23 -1.50
C ASN A 3 9.81 -19.37 -1.55
N PRO A 4 9.82 -18.11 -1.07
CA PRO A 4 8.67 -17.25 -1.19
C PRO A 4 8.32 -17.03 -2.67
N GLU A 5 7.04 -17.15 -3.02
CA GLU A 5 6.55 -16.78 -4.34
C GLU A 5 6.32 -15.27 -4.37
N TYR A 6 6.92 -14.59 -5.36
CA TYR A 6 6.80 -13.14 -5.54
C TYR A 6 5.89 -12.82 -6.73
N THR A 7 5.16 -11.72 -6.63
CA THR A 7 4.23 -11.25 -7.67
C THR A 7 4.44 -9.78 -8.00
N THR A 8 3.78 -9.30 -9.07
CA THR A 8 3.82 -7.90 -9.50
C THR A 8 2.51 -7.19 -9.20
N VAL A 9 2.58 -5.93 -8.77
CA VAL A 9 1.40 -5.09 -8.53
C VAL A 9 1.26 -4.08 -9.66
N ARG A 10 0.19 -4.19 -10.45
CA ARG A 10 -0.14 -3.19 -11.48
C ARG A 10 -0.79 -1.97 -10.81
N MET A 11 -0.16 -0.81 -10.94
CA MET A 11 -0.72 0.47 -10.46
C MET A 11 -0.38 1.62 -11.41
N ARG A 12 -1.15 2.70 -11.33
CA ARG A 12 -0.82 3.95 -12.02
C ARG A 12 0.37 4.63 -11.33
N ASP A 13 1.13 5.37 -12.11
CA ASP A 13 2.35 6.05 -11.64
C ASP A 13 2.08 7.07 -10.53
N ASP A 14 0.95 7.78 -10.60
CA ASP A 14 0.53 8.73 -9.57
C ASP A 14 0.32 8.08 -8.19
N ARG A 15 -0.18 6.83 -8.15
CA ARG A 15 -0.32 6.06 -6.91
C ARG A 15 1.04 5.64 -6.36
N LYS A 16 1.97 5.19 -7.22
CA LYS A 16 3.34 4.84 -6.82
C LYS A 16 4.06 6.04 -6.22
N ARG A 17 3.98 7.20 -6.87
CA ARG A 17 4.58 8.45 -6.39
C ARG A 17 4.06 8.86 -5.01
N ARG A 18 2.76 8.66 -4.74
CA ARG A 18 2.20 8.91 -3.40
C ARG A 18 2.81 7.98 -2.34
N LEU A 19 3.00 6.71 -2.65
CA LEU A 19 3.67 5.75 -1.75
C LEU A 19 5.15 6.11 -1.54
N GLU A 20 5.83 6.57 -2.59
CA GLU A 20 7.23 7.04 -2.49
C GLU A 20 7.35 8.27 -1.58
N MET A 21 6.44 9.24 -1.72
CA MET A 21 6.42 10.42 -0.83
C MET A 21 6.15 10.04 0.63
N ALA A 22 5.20 9.13 0.87
CA ALA A 22 4.93 8.62 2.21
C ALA A 22 6.14 7.90 2.82
N ALA A 23 6.85 7.09 2.01
CA ALA A 23 8.07 6.42 2.45
C ALA A 23 9.18 7.41 2.81
N ILE A 24 9.32 8.49 2.03
CA ILE A 24 10.28 9.58 2.33
C ILE A 24 9.93 10.24 3.68
N GLU A 25 8.65 10.57 3.91
CA GLU A 25 8.20 11.19 5.16
C GLU A 25 8.50 10.32 6.38
N VAL A 26 8.14 9.03 6.31
CA VAL A 26 8.44 8.07 7.37
C VAL A 26 9.94 7.94 7.58
N GLY A 27 10.72 7.87 6.49
CA GLY A 27 12.16 7.75 6.58
C GLY A 27 12.84 8.96 7.23
N TYR A 28 12.35 10.18 6.97
CA TYR A 28 12.80 11.37 7.69
C TYR A 28 12.46 11.30 9.19
N ALA A 29 11.24 10.91 9.54
CA ALA A 29 10.81 10.82 10.94
C ALA A 29 11.58 9.75 11.73
N LYS A 30 11.91 8.63 11.09
CA LYS A 30 12.62 7.49 11.69
C LYS A 30 14.14 7.55 11.54
N LYS A 31 14.65 8.47 10.71
CA LYS A 31 16.08 8.59 10.35
C LYS A 31 16.64 7.32 9.71
N GLU A 32 15.82 6.62 8.93
CA GLU A 32 16.19 5.39 8.22
C GLU A 32 15.52 5.32 6.84
N PRO A 33 16.12 4.66 5.84
CA PRO A 33 15.53 4.58 4.51
C PRO A 33 14.33 3.63 4.47
N TYR A 34 13.19 4.12 4.02
CA TYR A 34 11.99 3.32 3.72
C TYR A 34 11.75 3.22 2.21
N LYS A 35 11.25 2.07 1.75
CA LYS A 35 10.80 1.86 0.37
C LYS A 35 9.30 2.09 0.29
N TRP A 36 8.82 2.48 -0.89
CA TRP A 36 7.38 2.60 -1.16
C TRP A 36 6.63 1.27 -0.94
N THR A 37 7.31 0.12 -1.11
CA THR A 37 6.75 -1.20 -0.84
C THR A 37 6.47 -1.43 0.64
N ASP A 38 7.26 -0.84 1.54
CA ASP A 38 7.07 -1.01 2.99
C ASP A 38 5.74 -0.37 3.43
N ILE A 39 5.42 0.78 2.84
CA ILE A 39 4.11 1.43 3.02
C ILE A 39 2.98 0.58 2.45
N LEU A 40 3.17 0.04 1.23
CA LEU A 40 2.16 -0.83 0.62
C LEU A 40 1.90 -2.08 1.45
N PHE A 41 2.94 -2.73 1.96
CA PHE A 41 2.82 -3.95 2.76
C PHE A 41 2.15 -3.65 4.10
N TYR A 42 2.52 -2.57 4.78
CA TYR A 42 1.83 -2.13 5.99
C TYR A 42 0.32 -1.92 5.75
N LEU A 43 -0.06 -1.29 4.63
CA LEU A 43 -1.48 -1.12 4.28
C LEU A 43 -2.20 -2.45 4.02
N ILE A 44 -1.52 -3.43 3.44
CA ILE A 44 -2.08 -4.77 3.19
C ILE A 44 -2.22 -5.51 4.52
N ASP A 45 -1.19 -5.51 5.35
CA ASP A 45 -1.14 -6.33 6.56
C ASP A 45 -2.08 -5.77 7.65
N GLU A 46 -2.17 -4.44 7.78
CA GLU A 46 -2.91 -3.79 8.88
C GLU A 46 -4.29 -3.29 8.47
N HIS A 47 -4.52 -2.96 7.19
CA HIS A 47 -5.74 -2.26 6.75
C HIS A 47 -6.56 -3.00 5.68
N LEU A 48 -6.20 -4.23 5.29
CA LEU A 48 -6.94 -4.97 4.27
C LEU A 48 -8.40 -5.25 4.69
N ASP A 49 -8.63 -5.66 5.94
CA ASP A 49 -9.97 -6.02 6.41
C ASP A 49 -10.93 -4.82 6.44
N GLU A 50 -10.42 -3.66 6.86
CA GLU A 50 -11.15 -2.40 6.82
C GLU A 50 -11.49 -2.02 5.38
N ALA A 51 -10.52 -2.10 4.48
CA ALA A 51 -10.72 -1.83 3.06
C ALA A 51 -11.76 -2.77 2.43
N VAL A 52 -11.73 -4.06 2.78
CA VAL A 52 -12.72 -5.05 2.31
C VAL A 52 -14.12 -4.71 2.82
N LYS A 53 -14.25 -4.37 4.12
CA LYS A 53 -15.53 -3.96 4.72
C LYS A 53 -16.09 -2.73 4.04
N ASP A 54 -15.27 -1.71 3.83
CA ASP A 54 -15.68 -0.46 3.20
C ASP A 54 -16.12 -0.69 1.75
N LEU A 55 -15.38 -1.48 0.99
CA LEU A 55 -15.73 -1.80 -0.40
C LEU A 55 -17.03 -2.60 -0.52
N LYS A 56 -17.29 -3.54 0.39
CA LYS A 56 -18.56 -4.28 0.43
C LYS A 56 -19.76 -3.38 0.73
N ASN A 57 -19.56 -2.38 1.59
CA ASN A 57 -20.63 -1.47 2.03
C ASN A 57 -20.79 -0.24 1.12
N LYS A 58 -19.80 0.05 0.28
CA LYS A 58 -19.85 1.15 -0.67
C LYS A 58 -20.86 0.83 -1.77
N ARG A 59 -22.05 1.44 -1.71
CA ARG A 59 -22.99 1.43 -2.84
C ARG A 59 -22.27 2.04 -4.06
N THR A 60 -22.23 1.29 -5.15
CA THR A 60 -21.76 1.77 -6.45
C THR A 60 -22.59 2.99 -6.82
N LYS A 61 -22.04 4.19 -6.69
CA LYS A 61 -22.59 5.36 -7.37
C LYS A 61 -22.31 5.14 -8.86
N ASN A 62 -23.29 4.56 -9.56
CA ASN A 62 -23.36 4.72 -11.00
C ASN A 62 -23.53 6.23 -11.24
N THR A 63 -22.49 6.83 -11.79
CA THR A 63 -22.52 8.19 -12.33
C THR A 63 -22.57 8.06 -13.84
#